data_AF-A0A949J6B3-F1
#
_entry.id   AF-A0A949J6B3-F1
#
_cell.length_a   1.000
_cell.length_b   1.000
_cell.length_c   1.000
_cell.angle_alpha   90.00
_cell.angle_beta   90.00
_cell.angle_gamma   90.00
#
_symmetry.space_group_name_H-M   'P 1'
#
loop_
_entity.id
_entity.type
_entity.pdbx_description
1 polymer ?
#
loop_
_entity_poly.entity_id
_entity_poly.type
_entity_poly.pdbx_seq_one_letter_code
_entity_poly.pdbx_strand_id
1 'polypeptide(L)'
;NIEMVSGILFLLIFCGYNFTYFWYSDKNQTKTQKGRHNIYRKSWIEIILVKGRGMVAIQQIRNRTTITTFLASSTLIFMGVVVSFTRSSFPIQQDYAEYKLSLLSGIISLSFFNFLFTLRTANEITILIESSPSKIEELEHMTAVEYLTKKINQAFLHHTLGMRCLYYSIPVFFWFFDPVVMVIITIILTFGIARFLDF
;
A
#
# COMPACT_ATOMS: atom_id res chain seq x y z
N ASN A 1 -27.33 15.55 5.67
CA ASN A 1 -26.59 15.38 6.94
C ASN A 1 -25.10 15.59 6.67
N ILE A 2 -24.43 16.45 7.43
CA ILE A 2 -23.01 16.81 7.25
C ILE A 2 -22.08 15.60 7.36
N GLU A 3 -22.44 14.62 8.20
CA GLU A 3 -21.70 13.37 8.39
C GLU A 3 -21.61 12.58 7.09
N MET A 4 -22.77 12.28 6.48
CA MET A 4 -22.85 11.51 5.24
C MET A 4 -22.17 12.23 4.07
N VAL A 5 -22.33 13.56 3.96
CA VAL A 5 -21.67 14.35 2.92
C VAL A 5 -20.16 14.27 3.08
N SER A 6 -19.65 14.39 4.30
CA SER A 6 -18.21 14.31 4.58
C SER A 6 -17.64 12.92 4.28
N GLY A 7 -18.37 11.86 4.64
CA GLY A 7 -17.98 10.48 4.30
C GLY A 7 -17.95 10.23 2.79
N ILE A 8 -18.92 10.75 2.04
CA ILE A 8 -18.93 10.66 0.57
C ILE A 8 -17.77 11.44 -0.03
N LEU A 9 -17.51 12.67 0.45
CA LEU A 9 -16.36 13.47 0.01
C LEU A 9 -15.03 12.76 0.28
N PHE A 10 -14.88 12.16 1.46
CA PHE A 10 -13.72 11.33 1.78
C PHE A 10 -13.55 10.19 0.77
N LEU A 11 -14.61 9.43 0.48
CA LEU A 11 -14.56 8.32 -0.48
C LEU A 11 -14.25 8.80 -1.90
N LEU A 12 -14.79 9.94 -2.33
CA LEU A 12 -14.50 10.52 -3.63
C LEU A 12 -13.04 10.96 -3.74
N ILE A 13 -12.49 11.61 -2.72
CA ILE A 13 -11.08 12.01 -2.70
C ILE A 13 -10.20 10.77 -2.65
N PHE A 14 -10.47 9.84 -1.72
CA PHE A 14 -9.69 8.62 -1.56
C PHE A 14 -9.72 7.77 -2.83
N CYS A 15 -10.89 7.32 -3.29
CA CYS A 15 -10.98 6.46 -4.47
C CYS A 15 -10.61 7.22 -5.75
N GLY A 16 -11.10 8.44 -5.93
CA GLY A 16 -10.89 9.24 -7.13
C GLY A 16 -9.42 9.60 -7.34
N TYR A 17 -8.75 10.11 -6.31
CA TYR A 17 -7.32 10.45 -6.42
C TYR A 17 -6.46 9.20 -6.65
N ASN A 18 -6.66 8.14 -5.86
CA ASN A 18 -5.83 6.94 -6.00
C ASN A 18 -6.05 6.26 -7.36
N PHE A 19 -7.28 6.16 -7.83
CA PHE A 19 -7.60 5.60 -9.15
C PHE A 19 -6.97 6.42 -10.28
N THR A 20 -7.18 7.74 -10.27
CA THR A 20 -6.62 8.63 -11.30
C THR A 20 -5.09 8.61 -11.30
N TYR A 21 -4.45 8.59 -10.12
CA TYR A 21 -3.00 8.47 -10.01
C TYR A 21 -2.48 7.15 -10.60
N PHE A 22 -3.07 6.01 -10.22
CA PHE A 22 -2.58 4.72 -10.70
C PHE A 22 -2.78 4.55 -12.21
N TRP A 23 -3.91 5.02 -12.73
CA TRP A 23 -4.16 5.06 -14.18
C TRP A 23 -3.16 5.99 -14.89
N TYR A 24 -2.92 7.19 -14.36
CA TYR A 24 -1.99 8.15 -14.94
C TYR A 24 -0.54 7.61 -14.91
N SER A 25 -0.15 6.97 -13.81
CA SER A 25 1.18 6.40 -13.62
C SER A 25 1.46 5.22 -14.53
N ASP A 26 0.43 4.46 -14.92
CA ASP A 26 0.59 3.37 -15.87
C ASP A 26 0.90 3.91 -17.28
N LYS A 27 0.23 5.00 -17.66
CA LYS A 27 0.43 5.68 -18.95
C LYS A 27 1.69 6.54 -19.03
N ASN A 28 2.17 7.07 -17.90
CA ASN A 28 3.25 8.08 -17.88
C ASN A 28 4.39 7.68 -16.93
N GLN A 29 5.13 6.62 -17.28
CA GLN A 29 6.16 6.05 -16.39
C GLN A 29 7.29 7.03 -16.02
N THR A 30 7.68 7.97 -16.89
CA THR A 30 8.79 8.91 -16.59
C THR A 30 8.35 10.11 -15.73
N LYS A 31 7.04 10.42 -15.72
CA LYS A 31 6.51 11.60 -15.03
C LYS A 31 6.11 11.33 -13.58
N THR A 32 5.97 10.07 -13.18
CA THR A 32 5.62 9.70 -11.80
C THR A 32 6.79 9.06 -11.08
N GLN A 33 6.84 9.24 -9.75
CA GLN A 33 7.84 8.57 -8.92
C GLN A 33 7.71 7.05 -8.99
N LYS A 34 6.47 6.52 -8.99
CA LYS A 34 6.20 5.08 -9.13
C LYS A 34 6.78 4.54 -10.44
N GLY A 35 6.54 5.22 -11.56
CA GLY A 35 7.02 4.79 -12.86
C GLY A 35 8.54 4.84 -12.98
N ARG A 36 9.19 5.91 -12.51
CA ARG A 36 10.66 6.01 -12.46
C ARG A 36 11.27 4.88 -11.63
N HIS A 37 10.68 4.59 -10.47
CA HIS A 37 11.13 3.46 -9.64
C HIS A 37 10.93 2.09 -10.31
N ASN A 38 9.91 1.90 -11.15
CA ASN A 38 9.77 0.66 -11.91
C ASN A 38 10.95 0.48 -12.89
N ILE A 39 11.41 1.57 -13.52
CA ILE A 39 12.59 1.55 -14.41
C ILE A 39 13.85 1.23 -13.61
N TYR A 40 14.06 1.89 -12.46
CA TYR A 40 15.21 1.61 -11.60
C TYR A 40 15.22 0.17 -11.07
N ARG A 41 14.06 -0.39 -10.73
CA ARG A 41 13.93 -1.78 -10.28
C ARG A 41 14.27 -2.78 -11.39
N LYS A 42 13.87 -2.50 -12.64
CA LYS A 42 14.26 -3.32 -13.80
C LYS A 42 15.77 -3.35 -13.96
N SER A 43 16.41 -2.18 -13.98
CA SER A 43 17.87 -2.06 -14.09
C SER A 43 18.61 -2.72 -12.92
N TRP A 44 18.08 -2.61 -11.70
CA TRP A 44 18.62 -3.29 -10.53
C TRP A 44 18.59 -4.82 -10.68
N ILE A 45 17.51 -5.39 -11.24
CA ILE A 45 17.42 -6.83 -11.51
C ILE A 45 18.40 -7.30 -12.58
N GLU A 46 18.54 -6.54 -13.67
CA GLU A 46 19.53 -6.84 -14.72
C GLU A 46 20.94 -6.94 -14.12
N ILE A 47 21.31 -5.98 -13.25
CA ILE A 47 22.61 -5.97 -12.58
C ILE A 47 22.78 -7.18 -11.65
N ILE A 48 21.73 -7.56 -10.90
CA ILE A 48 21.79 -8.70 -9.98
C ILE A 48 22.03 -10.00 -10.72
N LEU A 49 21.28 -10.24 -11.80
CA LEU A 49 21.38 -11.48 -12.57
C LEU A 49 22.72 -11.57 -13.32
N VAL A 50 23.16 -10.47 -13.95
CA VAL A 50 24.43 -10.46 -14.70
C VAL A 50 25.65 -10.58 -13.78
N LYS A 51 25.64 -9.91 -12.62
CA LYS A 51 26.79 -9.89 -11.69
C LYS A 51 26.72 -10.98 -10.61
N GLY A 52 25.72 -11.85 -10.62
CA GLY A 52 25.55 -12.91 -9.61
C GLY A 52 25.41 -12.38 -8.17
N ARG A 53 24.70 -11.25 -7.97
CA ARG A 53 24.58 -10.58 -6.67
C ARG A 53 23.31 -10.98 -5.89
N GLY A 54 22.87 -12.22 -6.03
CA GLY A 54 21.61 -12.70 -5.45
C GLY A 54 21.54 -12.55 -3.93
N MET A 55 22.63 -12.90 -3.21
CA MET A 55 22.70 -12.73 -1.75
C MET A 55 22.49 -11.28 -1.30
N VAL A 56 23.06 -10.30 -2.00
CA VAL A 56 22.86 -8.86 -1.68
C VAL A 56 21.40 -8.47 -1.90
N ALA A 57 20.79 -8.95 -2.98
CA ALA A 57 19.38 -8.71 -3.27
C ALA A 57 18.47 -9.29 -2.18
N ILE A 58 18.73 -10.53 -1.76
CA ILE A 58 17.99 -11.19 -0.66
C ILE A 58 18.10 -10.39 0.63
N GLN A 59 19.30 -9.89 0.97
CA GLN A 59 19.48 -9.07 2.17
C GLN A 59 18.69 -7.75 2.09
N GLN A 60 18.67 -7.09 0.93
CA GLN A 60 17.88 -5.88 0.70
C GLN A 60 16.37 -6.15 0.80
N ILE A 61 15.90 -7.26 0.24
CA ILE A 61 14.51 -7.69 0.34
C ILE A 61 14.15 -7.97 1.80
N ARG A 62 14.98 -8.73 2.53
CA ARG A 62 14.76 -9.05 3.95
C ARG A 62 14.62 -7.79 4.80
N ASN A 63 15.47 -6.78 4.59
CA ASN A 63 15.38 -5.51 5.30
C ASN A 63 14.03 -4.81 5.04
N ARG A 64 13.53 -4.84 3.80
CA ARG A 64 12.22 -4.28 3.46
C ARG A 64 11.06 -5.10 4.04
N THR A 65 11.17 -6.42 4.06
CA THR A 65 10.21 -7.33 4.68
C THR A 65 10.07 -7.02 6.17
N THR A 66 11.17 -6.75 6.88
CA THR A 66 11.11 -6.36 8.30
C THR A 66 10.27 -5.10 8.53
N ILE A 67 10.46 -4.05 7.72
CA ILE A 67 9.65 -2.82 7.79
C ILE A 67 8.18 -3.14 7.49
N THR A 68 7.91 -3.97 6.49
CA THR A 68 6.55 -4.37 6.11
C THR A 68 5.86 -5.17 7.22
N THR A 69 6.58 -6.07 7.89
CA THR A 69 6.06 -6.85 9.03
C THR A 69 5.70 -5.94 10.19
N PHE A 70 6.55 -4.96 10.53
CA PHE A 70 6.26 -3.97 11.56
C PHE A 70 4.95 -3.20 11.26
N LEU A 71 4.77 -2.77 10.01
CA LEU A 71 3.55 -2.08 9.57
C LEU A 71 2.32 -3.00 9.63
N ALA A 72 2.44 -4.25 9.18
CA ALA A 72 1.37 -5.24 9.28
C ALA A 72 0.94 -5.48 10.75
N SER A 73 1.90 -5.65 11.66
CA SER A 73 1.62 -5.77 13.09
C SER A 73 0.92 -4.53 13.64
N SER A 74 1.34 -3.33 13.22
CA SER A 74 0.70 -2.07 13.61
C SER A 74 -0.76 -2.02 13.16
N THR A 75 -1.09 -2.51 11.96
CA THR A 75 -2.49 -2.59 11.50
C THR A 75 -3.35 -3.53 12.36
N LEU A 76 -2.80 -4.65 12.83
CA LEU A 76 -3.51 -5.55 13.75
C LEU A 76 -3.77 -4.90 15.12
N ILE A 77 -2.81 -4.12 15.63
CA ILE A 77 -3.00 -3.35 16.86
C ILE A 77 -4.14 -2.34 16.67
N PHE A 78 -4.15 -1.59 15.57
CA PHE A 78 -5.23 -0.63 15.29
C PHE A 78 -6.59 -1.32 15.12
N MET A 79 -6.66 -2.49 14.48
CA MET A 79 -7.90 -3.29 14.44
C MET A 79 -8.37 -3.66 15.85
N GLY A 80 -7.47 -4.12 16.72
CA GLY A 80 -7.79 -4.46 18.10
C GLY A 80 -8.37 -3.26 18.86
N VAL A 81 -7.80 -2.07 18.66
CA VAL A 81 -8.31 -0.81 19.22
C VAL A 81 -9.73 -0.51 18.70
N VAL A 82 -9.97 -0.63 17.39
CA VAL A 82 -11.30 -0.41 16.79
C VAL A 82 -12.35 -1.39 17.35
N VAL A 83 -12.00 -2.67 17.52
CA VAL A 83 -12.88 -3.69 18.13
C VAL A 83 -13.11 -3.41 19.62
N SER A 84 -12.13 -2.82 20.32
CA SER A 84 -12.34 -2.40 21.71
C SER A 84 -13.42 -1.33 21.78
N PHE A 85 -13.34 -0.31 20.91
CA PHE A 85 -14.32 0.78 20.85
C PHE A 85 -15.75 0.30 20.61
N THR A 86 -15.96 -0.76 19.82
CA THR A 86 -17.30 -1.32 19.55
C THR A 86 -17.90 -2.05 20.74
N ARG A 87 -17.07 -2.56 21.67
CA ARG A 87 -17.51 -3.37 22.82
C ARG A 87 -17.67 -2.58 24.10
N SER A 88 -16.85 -1.56 24.31
CA SER A 88 -17.05 -0.61 25.39
C SER A 88 -18.32 0.18 25.14
N SER A 89 -19.19 0.28 26.16
CA SER A 89 -20.37 1.16 26.18
C SER A 89 -19.96 2.63 26.19
N PHE A 90 -19.19 3.06 25.19
CA PHE A 90 -18.93 4.47 24.98
C PHE A 90 -20.27 5.16 24.76
N PRO A 91 -20.51 6.31 25.39
CA PRO A 91 -21.70 7.13 25.13
C PRO A 91 -21.59 7.83 23.77
N ILE A 92 -21.14 7.11 22.74
CA ILE A 92 -21.28 7.54 21.35
C ILE A 92 -22.71 7.15 20.96
N GLN A 93 -23.67 7.83 21.60
CA GLN A 93 -25.03 8.01 21.08
C GLN A 93 -24.96 9.03 19.94
N GLN A 94 -24.11 8.75 18.96
CA GLN A 94 -24.05 9.49 17.72
C GLN A 94 -24.64 8.59 16.65
N ASP A 95 -25.69 9.10 16.00
CA ASP A 95 -26.06 8.62 14.68
C ASP A 95 -24.77 8.46 13.85
N TYR A 96 -24.64 7.37 13.10
CA TYR A 96 -23.53 7.04 12.21
C TYR A 96 -22.24 6.41 12.79
N ALA A 97 -22.13 6.15 14.10
CA ALA A 97 -20.93 5.53 14.68
C ALA A 97 -20.55 4.17 14.05
N GLU A 98 -21.54 3.32 13.78
CA GLU A 98 -21.34 2.02 13.12
C GLU A 98 -20.73 2.16 11.72
N TYR A 99 -21.18 3.14 10.93
CA TYR A 99 -20.64 3.40 9.59
C TYR A 99 -19.19 3.89 9.66
N LYS A 100 -18.87 4.81 10.60
CA LYS A 100 -17.50 5.31 10.80
C LYS A 100 -16.55 4.17 11.19
N LEU A 101 -16.98 3.31 12.13
CA LEU A 101 -16.20 2.14 12.58
C LEU A 101 -16.05 1.09 11.47
N SER A 102 -17.11 0.82 10.71
CA SER A 102 -17.06 -0.10 9.57
C SER A 102 -16.06 0.39 8.51
N LEU A 103 -16.12 1.66 8.12
CA LEU A 103 -15.18 2.24 7.16
C LEU A 103 -13.73 2.18 7.67
N LEU A 104 -13.49 2.54 8.93
CA LEU A 104 -12.17 2.50 9.54
C LEU A 104 -11.62 1.07 9.63
N SER A 105 -12.44 0.12 10.06
CA SER A 105 -12.04 -1.29 10.11
C SER A 105 -11.75 -1.84 8.71
N GLY A 106 -12.55 -1.46 7.70
CA GLY A 106 -12.38 -1.86 6.32
C GLY A 106 -11.07 -1.35 5.73
N ILE A 107 -10.75 -0.06 5.91
CA ILE A 107 -9.53 0.52 5.35
C ILE A 107 -8.27 -0.03 6.02
N ILE A 108 -8.29 -0.26 7.34
CA ILE A 108 -7.17 -0.93 8.05
C ILE A 108 -7.04 -2.39 7.60
N SER A 109 -8.16 -3.09 7.35
CA SER A 109 -8.15 -4.46 6.81
C SER A 109 -7.53 -4.55 5.43
N LEU A 110 -7.91 -3.63 4.54
CA LEU A 110 -7.29 -3.53 3.23
C LEU A 110 -5.79 -3.25 3.34
N SER A 111 -5.37 -2.41 4.29
CA SER A 111 -3.95 -2.18 4.56
C SER A 111 -3.23 -3.47 4.96
N PHE A 112 -3.78 -4.21 5.92
CA PHE A 112 -3.20 -5.45 6.44
C PHE A 112 -3.02 -6.49 5.33
N PHE A 113 -4.07 -6.76 4.54
CA PHE A 113 -4.00 -7.72 3.45
C PHE A 113 -2.97 -7.34 2.39
N ASN A 114 -2.85 -6.04 2.06
CA ASN A 114 -1.83 -5.58 1.13
C ASN A 114 -0.40 -5.79 1.68
N PHE A 115 -0.18 -5.60 2.98
CA PHE A 115 1.11 -5.96 3.58
C PHE A 115 1.35 -7.47 3.55
N LEU A 116 0.33 -8.31 3.82
CA LEU A 116 0.46 -9.76 3.67
C LEU A 116 0.83 -10.19 2.24
N PHE A 117 0.18 -9.61 1.22
CA PHE A 117 0.54 -9.90 -0.17
C PHE A 117 1.98 -9.46 -0.49
N THR A 118 2.41 -8.31 0.04
CA THR A 118 3.80 -7.85 -0.09
C THR A 118 4.77 -8.87 0.49
N LEU A 119 4.53 -9.34 1.72
CA LEU A 119 5.37 -10.31 2.42
C LEU A 119 5.42 -11.65 1.66
N ARG A 120 4.27 -12.13 1.18
CA ARG A 120 4.18 -13.35 0.38
C ARG A 120 5.01 -13.24 -0.89
N THR A 121 4.79 -12.19 -1.69
CA THR A 121 5.53 -12.01 -2.95
C THR A 121 7.01 -11.77 -2.69
N ALA A 122 7.39 -11.09 -1.61
CA ALA A 122 8.80 -10.93 -1.23
C ALA A 122 9.48 -12.28 -0.98
N ASN A 123 8.83 -13.19 -0.25
CA ASN A 123 9.37 -14.53 -0.01
C ASN A 123 9.51 -15.32 -1.33
N GLU A 124 8.52 -15.25 -2.22
CA GLU A 124 8.62 -15.86 -3.56
C GLU A 124 9.82 -15.31 -4.35
N ILE A 125 10.03 -13.99 -4.34
CA ILE A 125 11.16 -13.35 -5.03
C ILE A 125 12.51 -13.82 -4.49
N THR A 126 12.66 -14.01 -3.17
CA THR A 126 13.94 -14.47 -2.60
C THR A 126 14.38 -15.84 -3.14
N ILE A 127 13.43 -16.72 -3.43
CA ILE A 127 13.70 -18.03 -4.03
C ILE A 127 14.00 -17.86 -5.53
N LEU A 128 13.21 -17.04 -6.23
CA LEU A 128 13.35 -16.84 -7.67
C LEU A 128 14.69 -16.19 -8.06
N ILE A 129 15.24 -15.30 -7.23
CA ILE A 129 16.52 -14.61 -7.50
C ILE A 129 17.71 -15.58 -7.57
N GLU A 130 17.71 -16.65 -6.77
CA GLU A 130 18.78 -17.68 -6.78
C GLU A 130 18.43 -18.88 -7.68
N SER A 131 17.26 -18.86 -8.30
CA SER A 131 16.83 -19.91 -9.23
C SER A 131 17.49 -19.72 -10.59
N SER A 132 17.68 -20.82 -11.33
CA SER A 132 18.28 -20.78 -12.68
C SER A 132 17.45 -19.91 -13.63
N PRO A 133 18.02 -18.85 -14.23
CA PRO A 133 17.30 -17.98 -15.17
C PRO A 133 16.69 -18.76 -16.34
N SER A 134 17.41 -19.75 -16.88
CA SER A 134 16.91 -20.60 -17.98
C SER A 134 15.62 -21.36 -17.63
N LYS A 135 15.46 -21.77 -16.38
CA LYS A 135 14.26 -22.49 -15.93
C LYS A 135 13.06 -21.55 -15.79
N ILE A 136 13.30 -20.32 -15.35
CA ILE A 136 12.27 -19.27 -15.28
C ILE A 136 11.79 -18.96 -16.69
N GLU A 137 12.71 -18.80 -17.64
CA GLU A 137 12.40 -18.48 -19.04
C GLU A 137 11.60 -19.59 -19.73
N GLU A 138 11.95 -20.85 -19.46
CA GLU A 138 11.22 -22.02 -19.96
C GLU A 138 9.76 -22.06 -19.47
N LEU A 139 9.54 -21.85 -18.17
CA LEU A 139 8.23 -22.00 -17.54
C LEU A 139 7.30 -20.79 -17.71
N GLU A 140 7.86 -19.57 -17.73
CA GLU A 140 7.09 -18.32 -17.72
C GLU A 140 6.97 -17.68 -19.11
N HIS A 141 7.66 -18.24 -20.12
CA HIS A 141 7.65 -17.75 -21.51
C HIS A 141 8.01 -16.25 -21.64
N MET A 142 8.88 -15.75 -20.77
CA MET A 142 9.41 -14.39 -20.77
C MET A 142 10.82 -14.37 -20.16
N THR A 143 11.58 -13.30 -20.40
CA THR A 143 12.94 -13.23 -19.85
C THR A 143 12.92 -13.26 -18.31
N ALA A 144 13.94 -13.85 -17.68
CA ALA A 144 14.00 -13.90 -16.22
C ALA A 144 13.99 -12.50 -15.59
N VAL A 145 14.61 -11.52 -16.27
CA VAL A 145 14.59 -10.09 -15.91
C VAL A 145 13.17 -9.55 -15.87
N GLU A 146 12.38 -9.76 -16.92
CA GLU A 146 11.01 -9.25 -17.02
C GLU A 146 10.10 -9.88 -15.96
N TYR A 147 10.21 -11.21 -15.77
CA TYR A 147 9.42 -11.92 -14.78
C TYR A 147 9.70 -11.42 -13.35
N LEU A 148 10.98 -11.36 -12.97
CA LEU A 148 11.39 -10.85 -11.65
C LEU A 148 11.00 -9.39 -11.47
N THR A 149 11.17 -8.56 -12.50
CA THR A 149 10.74 -7.15 -12.48
C THR A 149 9.24 -7.05 -12.24
N LYS A 150 8.42 -7.87 -12.91
CA LYS A 150 6.96 -7.92 -12.72
C LYS A 150 6.61 -8.30 -11.28
N LYS A 151 7.22 -9.35 -10.74
CA LYS A 151 7.00 -9.81 -9.35
C LYS A 151 7.39 -8.76 -8.32
N ILE A 152 8.54 -8.12 -8.48
CA ILE A 152 8.98 -7.03 -7.60
C ILE A 152 8.04 -5.85 -7.70
N ASN A 153 7.65 -5.44 -8.91
CA ASN A 153 6.73 -4.33 -9.09
C ASN A 153 5.35 -4.61 -8.47
N GLN A 154 4.89 -5.87 -8.49
CA GLN A 154 3.69 -6.31 -7.80
C GLN A 154 3.82 -6.19 -6.28
N ALA A 155 4.94 -6.64 -5.70
CA ALA A 155 5.18 -6.49 -4.25
C ALA A 155 5.19 -5.02 -3.82
N PHE A 156 5.88 -4.15 -4.57
CA PHE A 156 5.90 -2.70 -4.29
C PHE A 156 4.53 -2.04 -4.48
N LEU A 157 3.73 -2.52 -5.44
CA LEU A 157 2.35 -2.04 -5.62
C LEU A 157 1.50 -2.35 -4.39
N HIS A 158 1.50 -3.60 -3.92
CA HIS A 158 0.79 -3.98 -2.70
C HIS A 158 1.29 -3.18 -1.50
N HIS A 159 2.60 -3.01 -1.34
CA HIS A 159 3.14 -2.19 -0.25
C HIS A 159 2.63 -0.75 -0.32
N THR A 160 2.60 -0.15 -1.51
CA THR A 160 2.10 1.22 -1.73
C THR A 160 0.61 1.32 -1.42
N LEU A 161 -0.19 0.34 -1.84
CA LEU A 161 -1.63 0.27 -1.53
C LEU A 161 -1.87 0.13 -0.03
N GLY A 162 -1.08 -0.70 0.65
CA GLY A 162 -1.11 -0.84 2.11
C GLY A 162 -0.83 0.48 2.81
N MET A 163 0.29 1.13 2.47
CA MET A 163 0.64 2.44 3.03
C MET A 163 -0.43 3.50 2.77
N ARG A 164 -1.00 3.56 1.57
CA ARG A 164 -2.08 4.49 1.25
C ARG A 164 -3.31 4.23 2.13
N CYS A 165 -3.74 2.98 2.27
CA CYS A 165 -4.86 2.65 3.17
C CYS A 165 -4.56 3.05 4.63
N LEU A 166 -3.33 2.82 5.10
CA LEU A 166 -2.90 3.21 6.44
C LEU A 166 -2.85 4.74 6.62
N TYR A 167 -2.42 5.50 5.61
CA TYR A 167 -2.43 6.96 5.68
C TYR A 167 -3.86 7.51 5.74
N TYR A 168 -4.76 6.99 4.90
CA TYR A 168 -6.16 7.42 4.86
C TYR A 168 -6.99 6.87 6.03
N SER A 169 -6.50 5.93 6.84
CA SER A 169 -7.16 5.57 8.11
C SER A 169 -7.10 6.73 9.13
N ILE A 170 -6.09 7.59 9.05
CA ILE A 170 -5.91 8.74 9.94
C ILE A 170 -7.07 9.73 9.84
N PRO A 171 -7.43 10.31 8.67
CA PRO A 171 -8.58 11.20 8.57
C PRO A 171 -9.88 10.51 9.01
N VAL A 172 -10.09 9.23 8.68
CA VAL A 172 -11.27 8.47 9.13
C VAL A 172 -11.31 8.36 10.66
N PHE A 173 -10.17 8.22 11.33
CA PHE A 173 -10.10 8.30 12.79
C PHE A 173 -10.48 9.68 13.33
N PHE A 174 -10.08 10.77 12.65
CA PHE A 174 -10.48 12.12 13.04
C PHE A 174 -11.97 12.42 12.81
N TRP A 175 -12.66 11.60 12.02
CA TRP A 175 -14.11 11.69 11.80
C TRP A 175 -14.95 11.46 13.06
N PHE A 176 -14.39 10.80 14.08
CA PHE A 176 -15.05 10.63 15.38
C PHE A 176 -15.08 11.92 16.20
N PHE A 177 -14.21 12.88 15.90
CA PHE A 177 -14.17 14.18 16.57
C PHE A 177 -15.05 15.20 15.85
N ASP A 178 -14.82 15.36 14.54
CA ASP A 178 -15.56 16.31 13.72
C ASP A 178 -15.48 15.93 12.22
N PRO A 179 -16.60 15.93 11.48
CA PRO A 179 -16.63 15.57 10.06
C PRO A 179 -15.90 16.57 9.15
N VAL A 180 -15.85 17.86 9.50
CA VAL A 180 -15.11 18.89 8.75
C VAL A 180 -13.61 18.69 8.95
N VAL A 181 -13.17 18.39 10.18
CA VAL A 181 -11.76 18.08 10.48
C VAL A 181 -11.27 16.89 9.65
N MET A 182 -12.06 15.82 9.53
CA MET A 182 -11.74 14.70 8.64
C MET A 182 -11.48 15.17 7.20
N VAL A 183 -12.36 16.00 6.63
CA VAL A 183 -12.23 16.46 5.24
C VAL A 183 -10.97 17.31 5.06
N ILE A 184 -10.69 18.23 5.99
CA ILE A 184 -9.48 19.06 5.96
C ILE A 184 -8.22 18.19 5.98
N ILE A 185 -8.14 17.22 6.91
CA ILE A 185 -6.99 16.32 7.01
C ILE A 185 -6.85 15.48 5.74
N THR A 186 -7.96 15.01 5.17
CA THR A 186 -7.96 14.26 3.90
C THR A 186 -7.33 15.09 2.79
N ILE A 187 -7.74 16.35 2.61
CA ILE A 187 -7.20 17.24 1.58
C ILE A 187 -5.70 17.48 1.79
N ILE A 188 -5.28 17.81 3.01
CA ILE A 188 -3.87 18.05 3.35
C ILE A 188 -3.03 16.80 3.06
N LEU A 189 -3.52 15.63 3.47
CA LEU A 189 -2.85 14.35 3.26
C LEU A 189 -2.74 14.03 1.76
N THR A 190 -3.83 14.14 1.01
CA THR A 190 -3.84 13.90 -0.44
C THR A 190 -2.86 14.83 -1.15
N PHE A 191 -2.83 16.11 -0.78
CA PHE A 191 -1.87 17.07 -1.32
C PHE A 191 -0.42 16.69 -0.99
N GLY A 192 -0.14 16.30 0.26
CA GLY A 192 1.18 15.82 0.67
C GLY A 192 1.63 14.58 -0.10
N ILE A 193 0.75 13.59 -0.27
CA ILE A 193 1.01 12.39 -1.08
C ILE A 193 1.33 12.79 -2.51
N ALA A 194 0.51 13.66 -3.11
CA ALA A 194 0.72 14.15 -4.47
C ALA A 194 2.10 14.82 -4.63
N ARG A 195 2.46 15.69 -3.69
CA ARG A 195 3.66 16.53 -3.81
C ARG A 195 4.95 15.77 -3.56
N PHE A 196 4.95 14.85 -2.60
CA PHE A 196 6.18 14.23 -2.09
C PHE A 196 6.36 12.77 -2.48
N LEU A 197 5.28 12.01 -2.69
CA LEU A 197 5.35 10.57 -2.96
C LEU A 197 5.10 10.21 -4.43
N ASP A 198 4.29 11.01 -5.11
CA ASP A 198 3.69 10.60 -6.38
C ASP A 198 4.34 11.21 -7.62
N PHE A 199 4.78 12.47 -7.53
CA PHE A 199 5.37 13.26 -8.61
C PHE A 199 6.76 13.78 -8.25
#